data_AF-A0A3S9PBA3-F1
#
_entry.id   AF-A0A3S9PBA3-F1
#
_cell.length_a   1.000
_cell.length_b   1.000
_cell.length_c   1.000
_cell.angle_alpha   90.00
_cell.angle_beta   90.00
_cell.angle_gamma   90.00
#
_symmetry.space_group_name_H-M   'P 1'
#
loop_
_entity.id
_entity.type
_entity.pdbx_description
1 polymer ?
#
loop_
_entity_poly.entity_id
_entity_poly.type
_entity_poly.pdbx_seq_one_letter_code
_entity_poly.pdbx_strand_id
1 'polypeptide(L)'
;MQFHCENQLLHNSFSLFQNQKLISTLDEKKWLDTILGSWKGQKYIFKYTSIWNTTRVKICTDEYKKIGDIKWNFLKNKATIVIKDKSYTWSYKSLIGNKWQIQDDTGVIVDYTTNFSSGSLSSSSENGLLFLTGLTIHQFHYQSVALTLCALIPLISSFLA
;
A
#
# COMPACT_ATOMS: atom_id res chain seq x y z
N MET A 1 5.60 3.61 -18.05
CA MET A 1 4.49 4.57 -17.85
C MET A 1 4.71 5.37 -16.59
N GLN A 2 4.16 6.59 -16.52
CA GLN A 2 4.27 7.47 -15.36
C GLN A 2 2.87 7.91 -14.91
N PHE A 3 2.67 7.94 -13.60
CA PHE A 3 1.42 8.33 -12.96
C PHE A 3 1.69 9.34 -11.85
N HIS A 4 0.76 10.27 -11.68
CA HIS A 4 0.74 11.20 -10.56
C HIS A 4 -0.19 10.63 -9.47
N CYS A 5 0.23 10.71 -8.21
CA CYS A 5 -0.50 10.21 -7.06
C CYS A 5 -0.84 11.38 -6.13
N GLU A 6 -2.10 11.47 -5.74
CA GLU A 6 -2.55 12.36 -4.67
C GLU A 6 -2.88 11.53 -3.43
N ASN A 7 -2.34 11.95 -2.28
CA ASN A 7 -2.46 11.22 -1.02
C ASN A 7 -3.27 12.06 -0.03
N GLN A 8 -4.45 11.59 0.35
CA GLN A 8 -5.24 12.17 1.42
C GLN A 8 -5.02 11.36 2.70
N LEU A 9 -3.85 11.55 3.33
CA LEU A 9 -3.40 10.74 4.47
C LEU A 9 -4.39 10.74 5.64
N LEU A 10 -5.14 11.83 5.86
CA LEU A 10 -6.18 11.89 6.90
C LEU A 10 -7.36 10.94 6.63
N HIS A 11 -7.69 10.74 5.36
CA HIS A 11 -8.79 9.89 4.91
C HIS A 11 -8.34 8.49 4.47
N ASN A 12 -7.03 8.19 4.57
CA ASN A 12 -6.44 6.94 4.09
C ASN A 12 -6.91 6.58 2.68
N SER A 13 -6.91 7.60 1.82
CA SER A 13 -7.32 7.47 0.43
C SER A 13 -6.25 7.96 -0.53
N PHE A 14 -6.18 7.29 -1.68
CA PHE A 14 -5.23 7.57 -2.74
C PHE A 14 -5.97 7.70 -4.06
N SER A 15 -5.53 8.65 -4.88
CA SER A 15 -6.01 8.83 -6.25
C SER A 15 -4.83 8.82 -7.20
N LEU A 16 -4.90 8.04 -8.28
CA LEU A 16 -3.89 8.04 -9.34
C LEU A 16 -4.45 8.67 -10.60
N PHE A 17 -3.61 9.49 -11.22
CA PHE A 17 -3.90 10.23 -12.44
C PHE A 17 -2.88 9.89 -13.53
N GLN A 18 -3.37 9.72 -14.76
CA GLN A 18 -2.56 9.61 -15.96
C GLN A 18 -3.02 10.69 -16.93
N ASN A 19 -2.11 11.57 -17.36
CA ASN A 19 -2.44 12.69 -18.25
C ASN A 19 -3.65 13.50 -17.73
N GLN A 20 -3.65 13.84 -16.43
CA GLN A 20 -4.73 14.56 -15.71
C GLN A 20 -6.08 13.81 -15.62
N LYS A 21 -6.19 12.59 -16.15
CA LYS A 21 -7.38 11.76 -16.01
C LYS A 21 -7.26 10.84 -14.80
N LEU A 22 -8.29 10.83 -13.94
CA LEU A 22 -8.39 9.87 -12.85
C LEU A 22 -8.49 8.45 -13.41
N ILE A 23 -7.57 7.58 -13.00
CA ILE A 23 -7.52 6.19 -13.44
C ILE A 23 -7.70 5.19 -12.31
N SER A 24 -7.51 5.61 -11.06
CA SER A 24 -7.55 4.71 -9.91
C SER A 24 -7.91 5.46 -8.64
N THR A 25 -8.63 4.76 -7.77
CA THR A 25 -8.89 5.18 -6.39
C THR A 25 -8.58 4.04 -5.44
N LEU A 26 -8.14 4.38 -4.24
CA LEU A 26 -7.99 3.46 -3.11
C LEU A 26 -8.60 4.16 -1.89
N ASP A 27 -9.53 3.50 -1.19
CA ASP A 27 -10.25 4.07 -0.05
C ASP A 27 -10.40 3.01 1.04
N GLU A 28 -9.94 3.33 2.25
CA GLU A 28 -10.05 2.46 3.41
C GLU A 28 -11.37 2.61 4.17
N LYS A 29 -12.05 1.49 4.36
CA LYS A 29 -13.19 1.37 5.28
C LYS A 29 -12.72 0.71 6.57
N LYS A 30 -12.12 1.52 7.47
CA LYS A 30 -11.51 1.07 8.75
C LYS A 30 -12.41 0.15 9.58
N TRP A 31 -13.70 0.47 9.68
CA TRP A 31 -14.66 -0.33 10.45
C TRP A 31 -14.93 -1.73 9.89
N LEU A 32 -14.51 -2.01 8.66
CA LEU A 32 -14.76 -3.27 7.96
C LEU A 32 -13.47 -4.06 7.68
N ASP A 33 -12.32 -3.62 8.22
CA ASP A 33 -11.00 -4.16 7.89
C ASP A 33 -10.79 -4.39 6.39
N THR A 34 -11.27 -3.42 5.59
CA THR A 34 -11.37 -3.53 4.14
C THR A 34 -10.88 -2.26 3.48
N ILE A 35 -10.05 -2.42 2.45
CA ILE A 35 -9.68 -1.36 1.52
C ILE A 35 -10.32 -1.65 0.16
N LEU A 36 -10.97 -0.64 -0.41
CA LEU A 36 -11.62 -0.71 -1.72
C LEU A 36 -10.73 -0.01 -2.74
N GLY A 37 -10.37 -0.74 -3.79
CA GLY A 37 -9.57 -0.22 -4.89
C GLY A 37 -10.34 -0.23 -6.20
N SER A 38 -10.09 0.75 -7.05
CA SER A 38 -10.54 0.74 -8.44
C SER A 38 -9.38 1.04 -9.38
N TRP A 39 -9.34 0.38 -10.54
CA TRP A 39 -8.39 0.65 -11.61
C TRP A 39 -9.10 0.58 -12.96
N LYS A 40 -9.13 1.71 -13.69
CA LYS A 40 -9.83 1.84 -14.99
C LYS A 40 -11.26 1.26 -14.95
N GLY A 41 -11.97 1.46 -13.85
CA GLY A 41 -13.33 0.95 -13.63
C GLY A 41 -13.43 -0.45 -13.02
N GLN A 42 -12.37 -1.27 -13.07
CA GLN A 42 -12.35 -2.56 -12.40
C GLN A 42 -12.20 -2.38 -10.90
N LYS A 43 -13.06 -3.04 -10.11
CA LYS A 43 -13.05 -2.96 -8.65
C LYS A 43 -12.34 -4.15 -8.01
N TYR A 44 -11.69 -3.88 -6.88
CA TYR A 44 -10.97 -4.84 -6.07
C TYR A 44 -11.24 -4.60 -4.58
N ILE A 45 -11.23 -5.68 -3.82
CA ILE A 45 -11.47 -5.67 -2.38
C ILE A 45 -10.24 -6.26 -1.70
N PHE A 46 -9.63 -5.50 -0.80
CA PHE A 46 -8.50 -5.91 0.02
C PHE A 46 -9.00 -6.10 1.45
N LYS A 47 -9.31 -7.35 1.82
CA LYS A 47 -9.72 -7.69 3.20
C LYS A 47 -8.49 -8.03 4.01
N TYR A 48 -8.25 -7.32 5.10
CA TYR A 48 -7.05 -7.53 5.91
C TYR A 48 -7.37 -8.06 7.30
N THR A 49 -6.37 -8.68 7.91
CA THR A 49 -6.39 -9.10 9.30
C THR A 49 -4.99 -8.89 9.86
N SER A 50 -4.90 -8.15 10.96
CA SER A 50 -3.65 -7.83 11.63
C SER A 50 -3.55 -8.60 12.94
N ILE A 51 -2.46 -9.36 13.10
CA ILE A 51 -2.14 -10.10 14.32
C ILE A 51 -0.74 -9.68 14.75
N TRP A 52 -0.65 -8.91 15.82
CA TRP A 52 0.60 -8.43 16.40
C TRP A 52 1.50 -7.71 15.38
N ASN A 53 2.50 -8.41 14.86
CA ASN A 53 3.50 -7.88 13.93
C ASN A 53 3.25 -8.27 12.48
N THR A 54 2.16 -8.97 12.16
CA THR A 54 1.90 -9.50 10.83
C THR A 54 0.50 -9.13 10.36
N THR A 55 0.42 -8.53 9.18
CA THR A 55 -0.83 -8.27 8.47
C THR A 55 -0.93 -9.21 7.28
N ARG A 56 -2.05 -9.91 7.18
CA ARG A 56 -2.42 -10.70 6.01
C ARG A 56 -3.54 -9.98 5.28
N VAL A 57 -3.44 -9.90 3.96
CA VAL A 57 -4.46 -9.29 3.11
C VAL A 57 -4.90 -10.31 2.09
N LYS A 58 -6.21 -10.50 1.95
CA LYS A 58 -6.84 -11.26 0.88
C LYS A 58 -7.27 -10.27 -0.20
N ILE A 59 -6.79 -10.48 -1.42
CA ILE A 59 -7.18 -9.68 -2.58
C ILE A 59 -8.33 -10.41 -3.29
N CYS A 60 -9.46 -9.73 -3.44
CA CYS A 60 -10.65 -10.25 -4.09
C CYS A 60 -11.11 -9.36 -5.25
N THR A 61 -11.86 -9.94 -6.18
CA THR A 61 -12.71 -9.18 -7.12
C THR A 61 -13.92 -8.58 -6.37
N ASP A 62 -14.69 -7.75 -7.06
CA ASP A 62 -16.00 -7.26 -6.61
C ASP A 62 -17.02 -8.38 -6.36
N GLU A 63 -16.90 -9.49 -7.08
CA GLU A 63 -17.64 -10.74 -6.84
C GLU A 63 -17.11 -11.56 -5.64
N TYR A 64 -16.21 -10.99 -4.83
CA TYR A 64 -15.57 -11.64 -3.67
C TYR A 64 -14.69 -12.88 -3.97
N LYS A 65 -14.39 -13.15 -5.25
CA LYS A 65 -13.48 -14.23 -5.63
C LYS A 65 -12.05 -13.88 -5.25
N LYS A 66 -11.37 -14.75 -4.50
CA LYS A 66 -9.95 -14.59 -4.15
C LYS A 66 -9.11 -14.64 -5.43
N ILE A 67 -8.24 -13.65 -5.63
CA ILE A 67 -7.29 -13.59 -6.75
C ILE A 67 -5.83 -13.40 -6.30
N GLY A 68 -5.61 -13.15 -5.01
CA GLY A 68 -4.27 -13.03 -4.46
C GLY A 68 -4.24 -12.88 -2.95
N ASP A 69 -3.03 -12.77 -2.42
CA ASP A 69 -2.76 -12.48 -1.03
C ASP A 69 -1.49 -11.65 -0.84
N ILE A 70 -1.46 -10.96 0.29
CA ILE A 70 -0.32 -10.17 0.75
C ILE A 70 0.01 -10.65 2.16
N LYS A 71 1.30 -10.84 2.42
CA LYS A 71 1.83 -11.04 3.76
C LYS A 71 2.85 -9.95 4.05
N TRP A 72 2.48 -9.06 4.96
CA TRP A 72 3.36 -8.00 5.45
C TRP A 72 3.71 -8.23 6.91
N ASN A 73 4.93 -7.89 7.29
CA ASN A 73 5.38 -7.91 8.67
C ASN A 73 5.88 -6.52 9.05
N PHE A 74 5.35 -5.96 10.12
CA PHE A 74 5.65 -4.60 10.58
C PHE A 74 7.14 -4.36 10.83
N LEU A 75 7.85 -5.35 11.37
CA LEU A 75 9.28 -5.25 11.65
C LEU A 75 10.15 -5.39 10.40
N LYS A 76 9.55 -5.74 9.26
CA LYS A 76 10.25 -5.90 7.99
C LYS A 76 9.88 -4.76 7.05
N ASN A 77 10.89 -4.22 6.40
CA ASN A 77 10.72 -3.27 5.30
C ASN A 77 10.28 -3.93 3.98
N LYS A 78 9.67 -5.13 4.05
CA LYS A 78 9.29 -5.95 2.90
C LYS A 78 7.95 -6.65 3.11
N ALA A 79 7.24 -6.90 2.03
CA ALA A 79 6.05 -7.75 1.98
C ALA A 79 6.14 -8.74 0.82
N THR A 80 5.51 -9.90 1.00
CA THR A 80 5.31 -10.87 -0.07
C THR A 80 3.91 -10.70 -0.64
N ILE A 81 3.82 -10.68 -1.97
CA ILE A 81 2.58 -10.58 -2.72
C ILE A 81 2.46 -11.84 -3.57
N VAL A 82 1.27 -12.44 -3.64
CA VAL A 82 0.95 -13.53 -4.56
C VAL A 82 -0.33 -13.17 -5.32
N ILE A 83 -0.28 -13.13 -6.65
CA ILE A 83 -1.44 -12.83 -7.51
C ILE A 83 -1.41 -13.80 -8.68
N LYS A 84 -2.50 -14.57 -8.87
CA LYS A 84 -2.63 -15.57 -9.97
C LYS A 84 -1.34 -16.41 -10.15
N ASP A 85 -0.87 -16.99 -9.05
CA ASP A 85 0.31 -17.86 -8.96
C ASP A 85 1.67 -17.20 -9.23
N LYS A 86 1.71 -15.88 -9.46
CA LYS A 86 2.96 -15.12 -9.52
C LYS A 86 3.28 -14.51 -8.16
N SER A 87 4.53 -14.63 -7.73
CA SER A 87 5.01 -14.00 -6.51
C SER A 87 5.77 -12.71 -6.82
N TYR A 88 5.54 -11.68 -6.01
CA TYR A 88 6.23 -10.41 -6.06
C TYR A 88 6.72 -10.04 -4.68
N THR A 89 7.79 -9.26 -4.64
CA THR A 89 8.30 -8.65 -3.41
C THR A 89 8.05 -7.16 -3.46
N TRP A 90 7.36 -6.66 -2.44
CA TRP A 90 7.30 -5.23 -2.16
C TRP A 90 8.36 -4.88 -1.13
N SER A 91 9.04 -3.74 -1.30
CA SER A 91 10.06 -3.30 -0.34
C SER A 91 10.26 -1.79 -0.34
N TYR A 92 10.62 -1.23 0.82
CA TYR A 92 11.09 0.14 0.90
C TYR A 92 12.52 0.27 0.38
N LYS A 93 12.77 1.36 -0.37
CA LYS A 93 14.10 1.81 -0.77
C LYS A 93 14.73 2.76 0.24
N SER A 94 13.90 3.53 0.96
CA SER A 94 14.37 4.56 1.89
C SER A 94 14.01 4.23 3.34
N LEU A 95 14.87 4.65 4.27
CA LEU A 95 14.67 4.49 5.71
C LEU A 95 13.45 5.28 6.24
N ILE A 96 13.11 6.38 5.58
CA ILE A 96 12.00 7.27 5.96
C ILE A 96 10.67 6.81 5.33
N GLY A 97 10.70 5.75 4.51
CA GLY A 97 9.49 5.14 3.96
C GLY A 97 8.80 5.93 2.85
N ASN A 98 9.49 6.90 2.23
CA ASN A 98 8.95 7.72 1.14
C ASN A 98 9.21 7.15 -0.26
N LYS A 99 9.94 6.03 -0.37
CA LYS A 99 10.22 5.35 -1.63
C LYS A 99 10.06 3.85 -1.48
N TRP A 100 9.25 3.22 -2.32
CA TRP A 100 9.07 1.76 -2.33
C TRP A 100 9.05 1.23 -3.76
N GLN A 101 9.26 -0.08 -3.90
CA GLN A 101 9.19 -0.77 -5.18
C GLN A 101 8.48 -2.11 -5.06
N ILE A 102 7.98 -2.60 -6.21
CA ILE A 102 7.56 -4.00 -6.39
C ILE A 102 8.46 -4.61 -7.46
N GLN A 103 8.97 -5.81 -7.17
CA GLN A 103 9.82 -6.58 -8.07
C GLN A 103 9.35 -8.04 -8.14
N ASP A 104 9.62 -8.70 -9.26
CA ASP A 104 9.59 -10.15 -9.41
C ASP A 104 11.03 -10.70 -9.56
N ASP A 105 11.14 -11.90 -10.11
CA ASP A 105 12.40 -12.56 -10.46
C ASP A 105 13.13 -11.90 -11.64
N THR A 106 12.42 -11.17 -12.49
CA THR A 106 12.98 -10.47 -13.67
C THR A 106 13.46 -9.06 -13.36
N GLY A 107 12.94 -8.43 -12.31
CA GLY A 107 13.41 -7.13 -11.84
C GLY A 107 12.30 -6.23 -11.29
N VAL A 108 12.56 -4.92 -11.29
CA VAL A 108 11.62 -3.91 -10.78
C VAL A 108 10.48 -3.70 -11.77
N ILE A 109 9.25 -3.87 -11.28
CA ILE A 109 8.03 -3.69 -12.05
C ILE A 109 7.42 -2.32 -11.76
N VAL A 110 7.40 -1.95 -10.48
CA VAL A 110 6.81 -0.71 -9.98
C VAL A 110 7.81 0.01 -9.12
N ASP A 111 7.96 1.31 -9.35
CA ASP A 111 8.75 2.21 -8.52
C ASP A 111 7.86 3.38 -8.08
N TYR A 112 7.89 3.70 -6.80
CA TYR A 112 7.07 4.76 -6.23
C TYR A 112 7.92 5.67 -5.36
N THR A 113 7.70 6.97 -5.52
CA THR A 113 8.29 8.00 -4.68
C THR A 113 7.19 8.97 -4.25
N THR A 114 7.15 9.32 -2.97
CA THR A 114 6.18 10.27 -2.43
C THR A 114 6.83 11.35 -1.59
N ASN A 115 6.14 12.47 -1.46
CA ASN A 115 6.26 13.42 -0.37
C ASN A 115 4.99 13.35 0.49
N PHE A 116 4.76 14.33 1.37
CA PHE A 116 3.64 14.30 2.32
C PHE A 116 2.25 14.31 1.68
N SER A 117 2.05 14.91 0.51
CA SER A 117 0.72 15.09 -0.11
C SER A 117 0.61 14.54 -1.53
N SER A 118 1.74 14.25 -2.18
CA SER A 118 1.79 13.84 -3.57
C SER A 118 2.89 12.82 -3.82
N GLY A 119 2.71 12.00 -4.84
CA GLY A 119 3.72 11.05 -5.27
C GLY A 119 3.77 10.88 -6.78
N SER A 120 4.82 10.19 -7.22
CA SER A 120 4.99 9.72 -8.57
C SER A 120 5.17 8.22 -8.56
N LEU A 121 4.50 7.56 -9.50
CA LEU A 121 4.61 6.13 -9.70
C LEU A 121 5.08 5.91 -11.13
N SER A 122 6.14 5.12 -11.28
CA SER A 122 6.59 4.62 -12.58
C SER A 122 6.45 3.11 -12.64
N SER A 123 6.14 2.60 -13.82
CA SER A 123 5.92 1.18 -14.01
C SER A 123 6.25 0.71 -15.40
N SER A 124 6.82 -0.49 -15.48
CA SER A 124 6.97 -1.26 -16.72
C SER A 124 5.72 -2.10 -17.04
N SER A 125 4.81 -2.29 -16.08
CA SER A 125 3.58 -3.08 -16.24
C SER A 125 2.31 -2.22 -16.24
N GLU A 126 1.32 -2.60 -17.05
CA GLU A 126 -0.04 -2.04 -17.03
C GLU A 126 -0.94 -2.63 -15.95
N ASN A 127 -0.41 -3.58 -15.18
CA ASN A 127 -1.18 -4.30 -14.18
C ASN A 127 -1.54 -3.39 -12.98
N GLY A 128 -2.69 -2.72 -13.10
CA GLY A 128 -3.24 -1.84 -12.09
C GLY A 128 -3.36 -2.43 -10.69
N LEU A 129 -3.55 -3.74 -10.61
CA LEU A 129 -3.66 -4.44 -9.34
C LEU A 129 -2.35 -4.38 -8.55
N LEU A 130 -1.19 -4.39 -9.21
CA LEU A 130 0.10 -4.26 -8.53
C LEU A 130 0.25 -2.87 -7.89
N PHE A 131 -0.26 -1.81 -8.52
CA PHE A 131 -0.23 -0.46 -7.94
C PHE A 131 -1.11 -0.36 -6.71
N LEU A 132 -2.36 -0.81 -6.82
CA LEU A 132 -3.30 -0.85 -5.69
C LEU A 132 -2.73 -1.67 -4.53
N THR A 133 -2.06 -2.78 -4.84
CA THR A 133 -1.38 -3.63 -3.85
C THR A 133 -0.24 -2.89 -3.15
N GLY A 134 0.64 -2.22 -3.92
CA GLY A 134 1.75 -1.46 -3.37
C GLY A 134 1.30 -0.30 -2.47
N LEU A 135 0.28 0.45 -2.90
CA LEU A 135 -0.32 1.53 -2.11
C LEU A 135 -1.00 1.01 -0.84
N THR A 136 -1.67 -0.14 -0.92
CA THR A 136 -2.27 -0.81 0.24
C THR A 136 -1.22 -1.14 1.30
N ILE A 137 -0.08 -1.71 0.90
CA ILE A 137 1.02 -2.02 1.84
C ILE A 137 1.62 -0.74 2.42
N HIS A 138 1.81 0.27 1.58
CA HIS A 138 2.32 1.58 1.97
C HIS A 138 1.47 2.26 3.04
N GLN A 139 0.15 2.15 2.91
CA GLN A 139 -0.80 2.66 3.90
C GLN A 139 -0.66 1.99 5.26
N PHE A 140 -0.54 0.66 5.32
CA PHE A 140 -0.36 -0.07 6.59
C PHE A 140 0.92 0.33 7.31
N HIS A 141 1.99 0.59 6.56
CA HIS A 141 3.24 1.08 7.14
C HIS A 141 3.06 2.46 7.79
N TYR A 142 2.45 3.43 7.08
CA TYR A 142 2.22 4.76 7.66
C TYR A 142 1.36 4.71 8.92
N GLN A 143 0.29 3.91 8.93
CA GLN A 143 -0.53 3.71 10.11
C GLN A 143 0.28 3.14 11.28
N SER A 144 1.16 2.17 11.00
CA SER A 144 1.94 1.51 12.04
C SER A 144 3.06 2.41 12.59
N VAL A 145 3.67 3.25 11.74
CA VAL A 145 4.61 4.31 12.17
C VAL A 145 3.89 5.33 13.05
N ALA A 146 2.71 5.80 12.65
CA ALA A 146 1.92 6.74 13.44
C ALA A 146 1.55 6.17 14.82
N LEU A 147 1.08 4.93 14.87
CA LEU A 147 0.78 4.21 16.12
C LEU A 147 2.01 4.10 17.04
N THR A 148 3.17 3.76 16.46
CA THR A 148 4.42 3.63 17.22
C THR A 148 4.85 4.98 17.81
N LEU A 149 4.78 6.06 17.02
CA LEU A 149 5.09 7.41 17.50
C LEU A 149 4.13 7.83 18.63
N CYS A 150 2.82 7.61 18.46
CA CYS A 150 1.82 7.89 19.50
C CYS A 150 2.10 7.14 20.81
N ALA A 151 2.54 5.88 20.74
CA ALA A 151 2.87 5.08 21.92
C ALA A 151 4.17 5.52 22.62
N LEU A 152 5.12 6.11 21.90
CA LEU A 152 6.41 6.56 22.46
C LEU A 152 6.34 7.95 23.10
N ILE A 153 5.42 8.83 22.67
CA ILE A 153 5.28 10.20 23.21
C ILE A 153 5.14 10.23 24.75
N PRO A 154 4.26 9.43 25.39
CA PRO A 154 4.13 9.41 26.84
C PRO A 154 5.41 8.96 27.53
N LEU A 155 6.10 7.97 26.96
CA LEU A 155 7.33 7.41 27.50
C LEU A 155 8.46 8.44 27.51
N ILE A 156 8.61 9.19 26.41
CA ILE A 156 9.61 10.27 26.31
C ILE A 156 9.26 11.40 27.28
N SER A 157 7.98 11.75 27.41
CA SER A 157 7.54 12.80 28.34
C SER A 157 7.85 12.47 29.79
N SER A 158 7.82 11.19 30.19
CA SER A 158 8.19 10.76 31.55
C SER A 158 9.69 10.79 31.85
N PHE A 159 10.56 10.86 30.83
CA PHE A 159 12.00 11.06 31.02
C PHE A 159 12.42 12.53 31.01
N LEU A 160 11.54 13.42 30.51
CA LEU A 160 11.76 14.87 30.42
C LEU A 160 11.10 15.66 31.57
N ALA A 161 10.21 15.01 32.34
CA ALA A 161 9.59 15.52 33.55
C ALA A 161 10.40 15.10 34.79
#